data_AF-A0A357X042-F1
#
_entry.id   AF-A0A357X042-F1
#
_cell.length_a   1.000
_cell.length_b   1.000
_cell.length_c   1.000
_cell.angle_alpha   90.00
_cell.angle_beta   90.00
_cell.angle_gamma   90.00
#
_symmetry.space_group_name_H-M   'P 1'
#
loop_
_entity.id
_entity.type
_entity.pdbx_description
1 polymer ?
#
loop_
_entity_poly.entity_id
_entity_poly.type
_entity_poly.pdbx_seq_one_letter_code
_entity_poly.pdbx_strand_id
1 'polypeptide(L)'
;MKFEEWEKKHMTETVKDSGLRRSFGTGAVRDIAEGKGRCDLLPLDVLAKMFTLGNPVEYDEVLFQINDYIRGGDDNCLYRAAVRFMDDFPNSRGNNDYADWMLDVAKHYEAGAAKYSERNWEKGIPLHCYIDSGVRHYLKFRAGWKDEPHDRAFLWNILCAIWTHEHKPEMIDLPFAEKEEKP
;
A
#
# COMPACT_ATOMS: atom_id res chain seq x y z
N MET A 1 13.44 19.17 18.14
CA MET A 1 13.58 17.85 18.79
C MET A 1 14.86 17.24 18.27
N LYS A 2 15.75 16.71 19.12
CA LYS A 2 17.01 16.12 18.64
C LYS A 2 16.71 14.79 17.93
N PHE A 3 17.44 14.47 16.86
CA PHE A 3 17.27 13.24 16.07
C PHE A 3 17.27 11.98 16.95
N GLU A 4 18.11 11.95 17.99
CA GLU A 4 18.18 10.86 18.99
C GLU A 4 16.94 10.75 19.89
N GLU A 5 16.27 11.86 20.20
CA GLU A 5 15.00 11.87 20.95
C GLU A 5 13.83 11.42 20.06
N TRP A 6 13.96 11.63 18.75
CA TRP A 6 13.03 11.14 17.74
C TRP A 6 13.14 9.63 17.54
N GLU A 7 14.34 9.10 17.36
CA GLU A 7 14.57 7.65 17.21
C GLU A 7 14.08 6.86 18.43
N LYS A 8 14.38 7.31 19.65
CA LYS A 8 13.92 6.65 20.88
C LYS A 8 12.40 6.62 21.04
N LYS A 9 11.69 7.60 20.50
CA LYS A 9 10.22 7.68 20.59
C LYS A 9 9.51 6.76 19.59
N HIS A 10 10.16 6.39 18.49
CA HIS A 10 9.55 5.64 17.38
C HIS A 10 10.14 4.22 17.20
N MET A 11 10.96 3.77 18.15
CA MET A 11 11.59 2.43 18.17
C MET A 11 10.61 1.25 18.26
N THR A 12 9.30 1.51 18.41
CA THR A 12 8.24 0.47 18.38
C THR A 12 7.01 0.97 17.65
N GLU A 13 7.17 1.47 16.42
CA GLU A 13 6.03 1.62 15.51
C GLU A 13 5.66 0.25 14.92
N THR A 14 4.94 -0.52 15.74
CA THR A 14 4.58 -1.91 15.50
C THR A 14 3.57 -2.04 14.36
N VAL A 15 3.85 -2.92 13.39
CA VAL A 15 2.84 -3.39 12.43
C VAL A 15 1.72 -4.06 13.21
N LYS A 16 0.48 -3.56 13.10
CA LYS A 16 -0.65 -4.13 13.85
C LYS A 16 -0.78 -5.62 13.60
N ASP A 17 -1.02 -6.36 14.67
CA ASP A 17 -1.10 -7.82 14.67
C ASP A 17 -2.50 -8.27 15.07
N SER A 18 -3.16 -9.04 14.20
CA SER A 18 -4.46 -9.63 14.50
C SER A 18 -4.38 -10.92 15.32
N GLY A 19 -3.18 -11.49 15.49
CA GLY A 19 -2.94 -12.79 16.11
C GLY A 19 -3.26 -13.98 15.19
N LEU A 20 -3.88 -13.74 14.03
CA LEU A 20 -4.30 -14.76 13.07
C LEU A 20 -3.61 -14.55 11.72
N ARG A 21 -3.06 -15.64 11.17
CA ARG A 21 -2.28 -15.63 9.93
C ARG A 21 -3.00 -16.38 8.83
N ARG A 22 -2.94 -15.84 7.61
CA ARG A 22 -3.20 -16.54 6.35
C ARG A 22 -1.87 -16.92 5.73
N SER A 23 -1.70 -18.21 5.45
CA SER A 23 -0.60 -18.71 4.62
C SER A 23 -1.06 -18.84 3.17
N PHE A 24 -0.20 -18.49 2.24
CA PHE A 24 -0.41 -18.70 0.81
C PHE A 24 0.33 -19.96 0.36
N GLY A 25 -0.11 -20.57 -0.75
CA GLY A 25 0.55 -21.78 -1.30
C GLY A 25 2.02 -21.57 -1.68
N THR A 26 2.44 -20.31 -1.83
CA THR A 26 3.81 -19.85 -2.05
C THR A 26 4.71 -19.90 -0.81
N GLY A 27 4.15 -20.11 0.38
CA GLY A 27 4.85 -20.02 1.66
C GLY A 27 4.95 -18.60 2.22
N ALA A 28 4.36 -17.59 1.55
CA ALA A 28 4.16 -16.26 2.14
C ALA A 28 3.10 -16.31 3.26
N VAL A 29 3.29 -15.47 4.27
CA VAL A 29 2.35 -15.34 5.41
C VAL A 29 1.92 -13.89 5.58
N ARG A 30 0.64 -13.66 5.89
CA ARG A 30 0.08 -12.33 6.16
C ARG A 30 -1.00 -12.39 7.23
N ASP A 31 -1.28 -11.27 7.89
CA ASP A 31 -2.47 -11.15 8.75
C ASP A 31 -3.77 -11.41 7.98
N ILE A 32 -4.77 -12.00 8.65
CA ILE A 32 -6.10 -12.17 8.06
C ILE A 32 -6.80 -10.82 7.82
N ALA A 33 -7.67 -10.79 6.82
CA ALA A 33 -8.44 -9.60 6.44
C ALA A 33 -9.83 -9.50 7.12
N GLU A 34 -10.27 -10.52 7.86
CA GLU A 34 -11.60 -10.55 8.47
C GLU A 34 -11.80 -9.35 9.42
N GLY A 35 -12.98 -8.70 9.33
CA GLY A 35 -13.33 -7.53 10.13
C GLY A 35 -12.67 -6.20 9.71
N LYS A 36 -11.77 -6.20 8.71
CA LYS A 36 -11.05 -4.99 8.26
C LYS A 36 -11.69 -4.30 7.04
N GLY A 37 -12.68 -4.94 6.42
CA GLY A 37 -13.31 -4.52 5.16
C GLY A 37 -12.53 -4.97 3.92
N ARG A 38 -13.17 -4.93 2.75
CA ARG A 38 -12.58 -5.26 1.43
C ARG A 38 -12.40 -3.99 0.60
N CYS A 39 -11.31 -3.28 0.87
CA CYS A 39 -10.98 -2.00 0.23
C CYS A 39 -10.60 -2.16 -1.24
N ASP A 40 -10.13 -3.34 -1.65
CA ASP A 40 -9.91 -3.71 -3.06
C ASP A 40 -11.21 -3.77 -3.88
N LEU A 41 -12.37 -3.94 -3.23
CA LEU A 41 -13.68 -3.99 -3.89
C LEU A 41 -14.38 -2.62 -3.95
N LEU A 42 -13.81 -1.58 -3.34
CA LEU A 42 -14.38 -0.24 -3.41
C LEU A 42 -14.33 0.28 -4.86
N PRO A 43 -15.36 1.02 -5.32
CA PRO A 43 -15.33 1.67 -6.63
C PRO A 43 -14.41 2.88 -6.61
N LEU A 44 -13.10 2.65 -6.75
CA LEU A 44 -12.07 3.66 -6.52
C LEU A 44 -12.17 4.86 -7.47
N ASP A 45 -12.66 4.68 -8.69
CA ASP A 45 -13.00 5.76 -9.63
C ASP A 45 -14.08 6.70 -9.07
N VAL A 46 -15.14 6.13 -8.49
CA VAL A 46 -16.22 6.87 -7.85
C VAL A 46 -15.70 7.58 -6.60
N LEU A 47 -14.90 6.91 -5.77
CA LEU A 47 -14.29 7.53 -4.58
C LEU A 47 -13.34 8.66 -4.95
N ALA A 48 -12.53 8.48 -6.00
CA ALA A 48 -11.56 9.48 -6.44
C ALA A 48 -12.24 10.79 -6.83
N LYS A 49 -13.40 10.70 -7.50
CA LYS A 49 -14.26 11.84 -7.80
C LYS A 49 -14.99 12.36 -6.56
N MET A 50 -15.49 11.47 -5.71
CA MET A 50 -16.24 11.83 -4.51
C MET A 50 -15.41 12.69 -3.54
N PHE A 51 -14.13 12.36 -3.37
CA PHE A 51 -13.24 13.06 -2.44
C PHE A 51 -12.90 14.48 -2.86
N THR A 52 -13.20 14.86 -4.10
CA THR A 52 -12.98 16.19 -4.65
C THR A 52 -14.27 16.87 -5.09
N LEU A 53 -15.46 16.30 -4.79
CA LEU A 53 -16.75 16.95 -5.06
C LEU A 53 -16.78 18.32 -4.37
N GLY A 54 -16.75 19.38 -5.18
CA GLY A 54 -16.61 20.78 -4.74
C GLY A 54 -15.41 21.51 -5.35
N ASN A 55 -14.43 20.78 -5.90
CA ASN A 55 -13.35 21.31 -6.71
C ASN A 55 -13.36 20.62 -8.10
N PRO A 56 -14.01 21.22 -9.13
CA PRO A 56 -14.29 20.56 -10.41
C PRO A 56 -13.05 20.27 -11.27
N VAL A 57 -11.85 20.71 -10.85
CA VAL A 57 -10.59 20.56 -11.59
C VAL A 57 -9.70 19.47 -10.99
N GLU A 58 -10.06 18.90 -9.83
CA GLU A 58 -9.26 17.88 -9.15
C GLU A 58 -10.04 16.58 -8.97
N TYR A 59 -9.32 15.46 -9.07
CA TYR A 59 -9.73 14.15 -8.57
C TYR A 59 -8.61 13.64 -7.67
N ASP A 60 -8.93 12.69 -6.79
CA ASP A 60 -7.91 12.01 -6.00
C ASP A 60 -7.05 11.14 -6.92
N GLU A 61 -5.92 11.68 -7.37
CA GLU A 61 -5.06 11.01 -8.33
C GLU A 61 -4.50 9.69 -7.78
N VAL A 62 -4.28 9.56 -6.47
CA VAL A 62 -3.82 8.30 -5.87
C VAL A 62 -4.86 7.20 -6.09
N LEU A 63 -6.13 7.44 -5.72
CA LEU A 63 -7.20 6.46 -5.90
C LEU A 63 -7.51 6.19 -7.37
N PHE A 64 -7.46 7.23 -8.20
CA PHE A 64 -7.69 7.11 -9.65
C PHE A 64 -6.64 6.21 -10.30
N GLN A 65 -5.36 6.44 -10.02
CA GLN A 65 -4.28 5.62 -10.58
C GLN A 65 -4.37 4.16 -10.09
N ILE A 66 -4.70 3.92 -8.82
CA ILE A 66 -4.90 2.54 -8.32
C ILE A 66 -6.09 1.87 -9.04
N ASN A 67 -7.17 2.61 -9.32
CA ASN A 67 -8.29 2.10 -10.12
C ASN A 67 -7.83 1.68 -11.53
N ASP A 68 -7.10 2.55 -12.21
CA ASP A 68 -6.65 2.29 -13.58
C ASP A 68 -5.74 1.08 -13.65
N TYR A 69 -4.88 0.88 -12.64
CA TYR A 69 -4.13 -0.37 -12.50
C TYR A 69 -5.04 -1.60 -12.36
N ILE A 70 -5.99 -1.58 -11.42
CA ILE A 70 -6.93 -2.72 -11.19
C ILE A 70 -7.70 -3.08 -12.46
N ARG A 71 -8.01 -2.11 -13.31
CA ARG A 71 -8.85 -2.29 -14.50
C ARG A 71 -8.08 -2.51 -15.79
N GLY A 72 -6.87 -1.97 -15.89
CA GLY A 72 -6.08 -1.89 -17.12
C GLY A 72 -4.74 -2.59 -17.07
N GLY A 73 -4.19 -2.88 -15.90
CA GLY A 73 -2.94 -3.64 -15.74
C GLY A 73 -1.65 -2.85 -16.02
N ASP A 74 -1.70 -1.57 -16.40
CA ASP A 74 -0.51 -0.72 -16.56
C ASP A 74 0.09 -0.42 -15.18
N ASP A 75 1.22 -1.04 -14.88
CA ASP A 75 1.95 -0.90 -13.62
C ASP A 75 2.50 0.53 -13.40
N ASN A 76 2.68 1.32 -14.47
CA ASN A 76 3.00 2.75 -14.34
C ASN A 76 1.96 3.52 -13.52
N CYS A 77 0.71 3.07 -13.49
CA CYS A 77 -0.31 3.66 -12.63
C CYS A 77 0.07 3.54 -11.15
N LEU A 78 0.63 2.41 -10.71
CA LEU A 78 1.08 2.25 -9.32
C LEU A 78 2.27 3.17 -8.99
N TYR A 79 3.21 3.35 -9.92
CA TYR A 79 4.28 4.32 -9.76
C TYR A 79 3.74 5.74 -9.61
N ARG A 80 2.79 6.16 -10.46
CA ARG A 80 2.14 7.47 -10.37
C ARG A 80 1.39 7.66 -9.05
N ALA A 81 0.70 6.62 -8.56
CA ALA A 81 0.03 6.67 -7.26
C ALA A 81 1.02 6.91 -6.10
N ALA A 82 2.16 6.22 -6.09
CA ALA A 82 3.20 6.40 -5.07
C ALA A 82 3.87 7.78 -5.17
N VAL A 83 4.28 8.19 -6.36
CA VAL A 83 4.89 9.52 -6.64
C VAL A 83 3.94 10.62 -6.18
N ARG A 84 2.68 10.57 -6.59
CA ARG A 84 1.68 11.56 -6.21
C ARG A 84 1.51 11.67 -4.70
N PHE A 85 1.47 10.53 -4.00
CA PHE A 85 1.42 10.52 -2.53
C PHE A 85 2.65 11.19 -1.91
N MET A 86 3.85 10.86 -2.37
CA MET A 86 5.10 11.43 -1.85
C MET A 86 5.23 12.92 -2.16
N ASP A 87 4.68 13.39 -3.28
CA ASP A 87 4.68 14.81 -3.67
C ASP A 87 3.65 15.63 -2.86
N ASP A 88 2.52 15.04 -2.48
CA ASP A 88 1.45 15.73 -1.75
C ASP A 88 1.67 15.78 -0.24
N PHE A 89 2.41 14.82 0.31
CA PHE A 89 2.55 14.66 1.76
C PHE A 89 4.01 14.64 2.20
N PRO A 90 4.35 15.32 3.31
CA PRO A 90 5.69 15.25 3.86
C PRO A 90 5.91 13.89 4.55
N ASN A 91 7.12 13.37 4.42
CA ASN A 91 7.61 12.22 5.19
C ASN A 91 7.82 12.57 6.67
N SER A 92 8.32 11.62 7.44
CA SER A 92 8.49 11.78 8.88
C SER A 92 9.53 12.84 9.30
N ARG A 93 10.35 13.32 8.35
CA ARG A 93 11.29 14.43 8.51
C ARG A 93 10.72 15.78 8.11
N GLY A 94 9.47 15.82 7.63
CA GLY A 94 8.78 17.05 7.26
C GLY A 94 9.13 17.58 5.86
N ASN A 95 9.70 16.74 4.98
CA ASN A 95 10.01 17.09 3.60
C ASN A 95 9.41 16.05 2.63
N ASN A 96 9.58 16.25 1.32
CA ASN A 96 9.04 15.36 0.28
C ASN A 96 10.17 14.68 -0.52
N ASP A 97 11.37 14.60 0.04
CA ASP A 97 12.48 13.90 -0.59
C ASP A 97 12.22 12.39 -0.66
N TYR A 98 12.47 11.81 -1.84
CA TYR A 98 12.12 10.42 -2.11
C TYR A 98 13.05 9.45 -1.37
N ALA A 99 14.33 9.81 -1.17
CA ALA A 99 15.24 8.97 -0.42
C ALA A 99 14.85 8.94 1.06
N ASP A 100 14.48 10.09 1.64
CA ASP A 100 13.92 10.14 3.00
C ASP A 100 12.62 9.32 3.12
N TRP A 101 11.73 9.37 2.13
CA TRP A 101 10.55 8.48 2.08
C TRP A 101 10.94 7.00 2.05
N MET A 102 11.93 6.61 1.25
CA MET A 102 12.38 5.21 1.19
C MET A 102 12.99 4.74 2.52
N LEU A 103 13.67 5.62 3.26
CA LEU A 103 14.15 5.31 4.61
C LEU A 103 13.01 5.11 5.60
N ASP A 104 11.91 5.85 5.46
CA ASP A 104 10.70 5.61 6.26
C ASP A 104 10.05 4.27 5.90
N VAL A 105 9.90 3.96 4.61
CA VAL A 105 9.36 2.67 4.16
C VAL A 105 10.25 1.51 4.61
N ALA A 106 11.58 1.67 4.66
CA ALA A 106 12.52 0.66 5.16
C ALA A 106 12.20 0.19 6.59
N LYS A 107 11.69 1.08 7.45
CA LYS A 107 11.23 0.70 8.81
C LYS A 107 10.01 -0.23 8.77
N HIS A 108 9.16 -0.10 7.76
CA HIS A 108 8.05 -1.03 7.56
C HIS A 108 8.54 -2.41 7.10
N TYR A 109 9.58 -2.46 6.25
CA TYR A 109 10.25 -3.71 5.89
C TYR A 109 10.90 -4.39 7.11
N GLU A 110 11.60 -3.62 7.95
CA GLU A 110 12.21 -4.12 9.20
C GLU A 110 11.15 -4.77 10.12
N ALA A 111 10.07 -4.05 10.40
CA ALA A 111 8.97 -4.57 11.22
C ALA A 111 8.30 -5.80 10.59
N GLY A 112 8.14 -5.81 9.26
CA GLY A 112 7.63 -6.95 8.51
C GLY A 112 8.54 -8.18 8.60
N ALA A 113 9.85 -8.00 8.48
CA ALA A 113 10.84 -9.07 8.58
C ALA A 113 10.86 -9.68 9.98
N ALA A 114 10.83 -8.83 11.03
CA ALA A 114 10.74 -9.29 12.41
C ALA A 114 9.47 -10.13 12.69
N LYS A 115 8.35 -9.75 12.07
CA LYS A 115 7.05 -10.39 12.29
C LYS A 115 6.81 -11.65 11.44
N TYR A 116 7.26 -11.65 10.19
CA TYR A 116 6.91 -12.68 9.19
C TYR A 116 8.11 -13.46 8.64
N SER A 117 9.34 -13.22 9.13
CA SER A 117 10.63 -13.61 8.55
C SER A 117 11.10 -12.72 7.38
N GLU A 118 12.42 -12.69 7.19
CA GLU A 118 13.06 -11.98 6.08
C GLU A 118 12.49 -12.41 4.73
N ARG A 119 12.37 -11.43 3.81
CA ARG A 119 11.93 -11.64 2.43
C ARG A 119 10.60 -12.39 2.29
N ASN A 120 9.73 -12.36 3.30
CA ASN A 120 8.42 -13.02 3.26
C ASN A 120 7.55 -12.56 2.09
N TRP A 121 7.59 -11.26 1.76
CA TRP A 121 6.80 -10.68 0.67
C TRP A 121 7.24 -11.17 -0.71
N GLU A 122 8.54 -11.48 -0.90
CA GLU A 122 9.11 -11.98 -2.17
C GLU A 122 8.65 -13.40 -2.51
N LYS A 123 8.15 -14.15 -1.51
CA LYS A 123 7.66 -15.52 -1.70
C LYS A 123 6.45 -15.55 -2.65
N GLY A 124 5.67 -14.46 -2.72
CA GLY A 124 4.52 -14.31 -3.60
C GLY A 124 3.23 -14.18 -2.81
N ILE A 125 2.57 -13.04 -2.92
CA ILE A 125 1.27 -12.74 -2.32
C ILE A 125 0.36 -12.27 -3.47
N PRO A 126 -0.89 -12.74 -3.57
CA PRO A 126 -1.79 -12.29 -4.63
C PRO A 126 -1.98 -10.77 -4.65
N LEU A 127 -2.03 -10.18 -5.84
CA LEU A 127 -2.00 -8.73 -6.00
C LEU A 127 -3.16 -8.01 -5.29
N HIS A 128 -4.37 -8.57 -5.30
CA HIS A 128 -5.49 -7.95 -4.58
C HIS A 128 -5.20 -7.74 -3.09
N CYS A 129 -4.36 -8.58 -2.47
CA CYS A 129 -4.02 -8.43 -1.04
C CYS A 129 -3.17 -7.17 -0.78
N TYR A 130 -2.31 -6.78 -1.72
CA TYR A 130 -1.57 -5.52 -1.63
C TYR A 130 -2.48 -4.32 -1.88
N ILE A 131 -3.36 -4.41 -2.89
CA ILE A 131 -4.33 -3.35 -3.20
C ILE A 131 -5.29 -3.12 -2.03
N ASP A 132 -5.89 -4.19 -1.48
CA ASP A 132 -6.81 -4.12 -0.35
C ASP A 132 -6.17 -3.44 0.86
N SER A 133 -4.96 -3.88 1.23
CA SER A 133 -4.24 -3.30 2.36
C SER A 133 -3.75 -1.87 2.09
N GLY A 134 -3.22 -1.61 0.89
CA GLY A 134 -2.73 -0.30 0.49
C GLY A 134 -3.84 0.75 0.52
N VAL A 135 -4.95 0.50 -0.15
CA VAL A 135 -6.12 1.40 -0.16
C VAL A 135 -6.62 1.63 1.26
N ARG A 136 -6.67 0.60 2.12
CA ARG A 136 -7.06 0.76 3.53
C ARG A 136 -6.14 1.70 4.28
N HIS A 137 -4.83 1.55 4.13
CA HIS A 137 -3.85 2.44 4.77
C HIS A 137 -3.96 3.87 4.24
N TYR A 138 -4.15 4.04 2.93
CA TYR A 138 -4.38 5.36 2.34
C TYR A 138 -5.63 6.03 2.92
N LEU A 139 -6.75 5.32 2.99
CA LEU A 139 -8.00 5.86 3.55
C LEU A 139 -7.88 6.21 5.04
N LYS A 140 -7.20 5.36 5.83
CA LYS A 140 -6.92 5.67 7.24
C LYS A 140 -6.01 6.88 7.40
N PHE A 141 -4.97 7.00 6.57
CA PHE A 141 -4.10 8.17 6.52
C PHE A 141 -4.92 9.44 6.24
N ARG A 142 -5.78 9.40 5.20
CA ARG A 142 -6.68 10.51 4.83
C ARG A 142 -7.69 10.85 5.93
N ALA A 143 -8.14 9.86 6.69
CA ALA A 143 -9.00 10.05 7.86
C ALA A 143 -8.25 10.55 9.11
N GLY A 144 -6.92 10.75 9.03
CA GLY A 144 -6.10 11.27 10.13
C GLY A 144 -5.82 10.25 11.24
N TRP A 145 -6.02 8.95 10.98
CA TRP A 145 -5.73 7.90 11.96
C TRP A 145 -4.23 7.83 12.26
N LYS A 146 -3.89 7.51 13.53
CA LYS A 146 -2.52 7.52 14.07
C LYS A 146 -2.21 6.24 14.87
N ASP A 147 -2.99 5.19 14.67
CA ASP A 147 -2.88 3.92 15.39
C ASP A 147 -1.74 3.03 14.87
N GLU A 148 -1.15 3.36 13.71
CA GLU A 148 0.07 2.80 13.13
C GLU A 148 0.55 3.77 12.02
N PRO A 149 1.79 3.63 11.49
CA PRO A 149 2.30 4.51 10.45
C PRO A 149 1.72 4.13 9.06
N HIS A 150 0.50 4.62 8.79
CA HIS A 150 -0.26 4.28 7.59
C HIS A 150 0.35 4.79 6.29
N ASP A 151 1.04 5.92 6.33
CA ASP A 151 1.77 6.50 5.21
C ASP A 151 2.79 5.52 4.61
N ARG A 152 3.76 5.07 5.41
CA ARG A 152 4.78 4.12 4.95
C ARG A 152 4.18 2.75 4.67
N ALA A 153 3.11 2.36 5.37
CA ALA A 153 2.41 1.10 5.12
C ALA A 153 1.68 1.13 3.77
N PHE A 154 1.12 2.27 3.37
CA PHE A 154 0.55 2.47 2.03
C PHE A 154 1.64 2.31 0.97
N LEU A 155 2.73 3.08 1.07
CA LEU A 155 3.84 3.03 0.11
C LEU A 155 4.46 1.63 0.01
N TRP A 156 4.66 0.95 1.13
CA TRP A 156 5.15 -0.43 1.15
C TRP A 156 4.26 -1.37 0.31
N ASN A 157 2.93 -1.27 0.44
CA ASN A 157 2.02 -2.10 -0.34
C ASN A 157 2.10 -1.80 -1.84
N ILE A 158 2.21 -0.52 -2.22
CA ILE A 158 2.34 -0.14 -3.64
C ILE A 158 3.65 -0.65 -4.24
N LEU A 159 4.78 -0.47 -3.54
CA LEU A 159 6.08 -0.96 -4.00
C LEU A 159 6.12 -2.48 -4.12
N CYS A 160 5.58 -3.22 -3.14
CA CYS A 160 5.51 -4.67 -3.24
C CYS A 160 4.54 -5.14 -4.33
N ALA A 161 3.45 -4.41 -4.60
CA ALA A 161 2.54 -4.73 -5.71
C ALA A 161 3.23 -4.58 -7.07
N ILE A 162 3.96 -3.48 -7.28
CA ILE A 162 4.78 -3.24 -8.48
C ILE A 162 5.77 -4.40 -8.68
N TRP A 163 6.58 -4.70 -7.66
CA TRP A 163 7.57 -5.78 -7.77
C TRP A 163 6.90 -7.13 -8.05
N THR A 164 5.77 -7.41 -7.39
CA THR A 164 5.01 -8.65 -7.58
C THR A 164 4.46 -8.76 -9.00
N HIS A 165 3.95 -7.67 -9.58
CA HIS A 165 3.48 -7.64 -10.97
C HIS A 165 4.59 -8.10 -11.93
N GLU A 166 5.79 -7.54 -11.79
CA GLU A 166 6.92 -7.80 -12.68
C GLU A 166 7.54 -9.21 -12.47
N HIS A 167 7.67 -9.65 -11.22
CA HIS A 167 8.49 -10.81 -10.87
C HIS A 167 7.67 -12.07 -10.55
N LYS A 168 6.36 -11.92 -10.35
CA LYS A 168 5.43 -12.98 -9.92
C LYS A 168 4.10 -12.85 -10.68
N PRO A 169 4.09 -12.89 -12.03
CA PRO A 169 2.86 -12.75 -12.81
C PRO A 169 1.79 -13.80 -12.45
N GLU A 170 2.18 -14.96 -11.91
CA GLU A 170 1.26 -15.98 -11.39
C GLU A 170 0.44 -15.51 -10.17
N MET A 171 0.81 -14.39 -9.54
CA MET A 171 0.09 -13.77 -8.42
C MET A 171 -0.89 -12.69 -8.89
N ILE A 172 -0.99 -12.44 -10.20
CA ILE A 172 -1.94 -11.48 -10.75
C ILE A 172 -3.35 -12.10 -10.72
N ASP A 173 -4.19 -11.59 -9.81
CA ASP A 173 -5.58 -12.01 -9.63
C ASP A 173 -6.56 -10.83 -9.63
N LEU A 174 -6.23 -9.80 -10.42
CA LEU A 174 -7.00 -8.58 -10.58
C LEU A 174 -7.89 -8.63 -11.85
N PRO A 175 -8.94 -7.79 -11.94
CA PRO A 175 -9.90 -7.82 -13.04
C PRO A 175 -9.31 -7.73 -14.46
N PHE A 176 -8.13 -7.13 -14.65
CA PHE A 176 -7.49 -7.09 -15.97
C PHE A 176 -6.99 -8.47 -16.42
N ALA A 177 -6.62 -9.36 -15.50
CA ALA A 177 -6.21 -10.73 -15.83
C ALA A 177 -7.36 -11.53 -16.45
N GLU A 178 -8.59 -11.33 -15.97
CA GLU A 178 -9.78 -11.97 -16.52
C GLU A 178 -10.14 -11.49 -17.95
N LYS A 179 -9.61 -10.33 -18.39
CA LYS A 179 -9.86 -9.81 -19.74
C LYS A 179 -8.98 -10.49 -20.79
N GLU A 180 -7.80 -10.98 -20.41
CA GLU A 180 -6.89 -11.69 -21.32
C GLU A 180 -7.36 -13.12 -21.61
N GLU A 181 -8.20 -13.69 -20.74
CA GLU A 181 -8.73 -15.05 -20.89
C GLU A 181 -9.97 -15.16 -21.79
N LYS A 182 -10.48 -14.06 -22.35
CA LYS A 182 -11.62 -14.10 -23.28
C LYS A 182 -11.13 -14.21 -24.74
N PRO A 183 -11.41 -15.33 -25.44
CA PRO A 183 -11.05 -15.52 -26.84
C PRO A 183 -11.81 -14.60 -27.80
#